data_AF-A0A7C5I2I0-F1
#
_entry.id   AF-A0A7C5I2I0-F1
#
_cell.length_a   1.000
_cell.length_b   1.000
_cell.length_c   1.000
_cell.angle_alpha   90.00
_cell.angle_beta   90.00
_cell.angle_gamma   90.00
#
_symmetry.space_group_name_H-M   'P 1'
#
loop_
_entity.id
_entity.type
_entity.pdbx_description
1 polymer ?
#
loop_
_entity_poly.entity_id
_entity_poly.type
_entity_poly.pdbx_seq_one_letter_code
_entity_poly.pdbx_strand_id
1 'polypeptide(L)'
;MNMKNRDIISIRDMTKEDIEYILKKSEEMEKNMKKNKNLLNGYVLSTLFFEPSTRTRLSFESAMNKLGGRVISVAQPKASSVAKGETLADTVKTVEQYSDVIVMRHPNEGAARLAADVVDIPIINAGDGANQHPTQTLLDLYTINKECGKIDGLSIAMMGDLKYG
;
A
#
# COMPACT_ATOMS: atom_id res chain seq x y z
N MET A 1 1.47 20.58 1.00
CA MET A 1 0.56 19.41 0.92
C MET A 1 0.82 18.50 2.11
N ASN A 2 -0.21 17.90 2.71
CA ASN A 2 -0.06 17.10 3.92
C ASN A 2 -0.55 15.65 3.67
N MET A 3 0.38 14.70 3.59
CA MET A 3 0.11 13.27 3.46
C MET A 3 0.12 12.54 4.82
N LYS A 4 0.37 13.27 5.92
CA LYS A 4 0.46 12.69 7.25
C LYS A 4 -0.89 12.11 7.66
N ASN A 5 -0.87 10.87 8.16
CA ASN A 5 -2.02 10.14 8.67
C ASN A 5 -3.18 9.98 7.65
N ARG A 6 -2.90 9.97 6.35
CA ARG A 6 -3.90 9.70 5.31
C ARG A 6 -3.86 8.25 4.89
N ASP A 7 -5.03 7.66 4.70
CA ASP A 7 -5.17 6.37 4.04
C ASP A 7 -4.89 6.48 2.54
N ILE A 8 -4.46 5.37 1.95
CA ILE A 8 -4.28 5.22 0.50
C ILE A 8 -5.15 4.06 0.05
N ILE A 9 -6.43 4.33 -0.23
CA ILE A 9 -7.44 3.30 -0.53
C ILE A 9 -7.76 3.20 -2.00
N SER A 10 -8.08 4.33 -2.65
CA SER A 10 -8.32 4.42 -4.09
C SER A 10 -7.46 5.52 -4.70
N ILE A 11 -7.06 5.33 -5.96
CA ILE A 11 -6.42 6.39 -6.73
C ILE A 11 -7.36 7.60 -6.89
N ARG A 12 -8.68 7.39 -6.82
CA ARG A 12 -9.71 8.44 -6.90
C ARG A 12 -9.74 9.34 -5.67
N ASP A 13 -9.17 8.91 -4.55
CA ASP A 13 -9.06 9.72 -3.33
C ASP A 13 -7.90 10.74 -3.41
N MET A 14 -7.11 10.69 -4.50
CA MET A 14 -5.88 11.45 -4.66
C MET A 14 -6.08 12.54 -5.71
N THR A 15 -5.65 13.75 -5.36
CA THR A 15 -5.58 14.85 -6.33
C THR A 15 -4.37 14.69 -7.26
N LYS A 16 -4.34 15.42 -8.37
CA LYS A 16 -3.18 15.43 -9.27
C LYS A 16 -1.92 15.83 -8.50
N GLU A 17 -2.03 16.82 -7.63
CA GLU A 17 -0.94 17.32 -6.81
C GLU A 17 -0.43 16.28 -5.81
N ASP A 18 -1.32 15.42 -5.27
CA ASP A 18 -0.94 14.32 -4.37
C ASP A 18 -0.09 13.31 -5.13
N ILE A 19 -0.52 12.95 -6.34
CA ILE A 19 0.18 12.01 -7.22
C ILE A 19 1.55 12.58 -7.59
N GLU A 20 1.61 13.81 -8.11
CA GLU A 20 2.88 14.48 -8.47
C GLU A 20 3.84 14.58 -7.28
N TYR A 21 3.33 14.88 -6.08
CA TYR A 21 4.12 14.90 -4.87
C TYR A 21 4.75 13.53 -4.58
N ILE A 22 3.98 12.45 -4.69
CA ILE A 22 4.50 11.08 -4.49
C ILE A 22 5.53 10.73 -5.56
N LEU A 23 5.26 11.00 -6.84
CA LEU A 23 6.19 10.71 -7.93
C LEU A 23 7.54 11.41 -7.72
N LYS A 24 7.51 12.69 -7.33
CA LYS A 24 8.71 13.46 -7.00
C LYS A 24 9.43 12.89 -5.78
N LYS A 25 8.70 12.53 -4.73
CA LYS A 25 9.30 11.92 -3.52
C LYS A 25 9.93 10.56 -3.81
N SER A 26 9.33 9.74 -4.67
CA SER A 26 9.91 8.48 -5.13
C SER A 26 11.24 8.69 -5.83
N GLU A 27 11.36 9.70 -6.70
CA GLU A 27 12.62 10.06 -7.35
C GLU A 27 13.69 10.50 -6.34
N GLU A 28 13.33 11.35 -5.38
CA GLU A 28 14.22 11.79 -4.31
C GLU A 28 14.71 10.61 -3.45
N MET A 29 13.82 9.66 -3.14
CA MET A 29 14.14 8.45 -2.39
C MET A 29 15.08 7.53 -3.15
N GLU A 30 14.85 7.32 -4.45
CA GLU A 30 15.73 6.50 -5.31
C GLU A 30 17.15 7.08 -5.32
N LYS A 31 17.30 8.39 -5.55
CA LYS A 31 18.60 9.07 -5.61
C LYS A 31 19.36 9.05 -4.27
N ASN A 32 18.64 9.03 -3.15
CA ASN A 32 19.22 9.17 -1.80
C ASN A 32 19.05 7.93 -0.91
N MET A 33 18.86 6.73 -1.48
CA MET A 33 18.59 5.51 -0.71
C MET A 33 19.55 5.27 0.47
N LYS A 34 20.84 5.60 0.33
CA LYS A 34 21.82 5.45 1.42
C LYS A 34 21.62 6.41 2.59
N LYS A 35 21.08 7.62 2.35
CA LYS A 35 20.86 8.65 3.37
C LYS A 35 19.55 8.44 4.13
N ASN A 36 18.59 7.73 3.54
CA ASN A 36 17.24 7.57 4.06
C ASN A 36 17.06 6.35 5.01
N LYS A 37 18.15 5.70 5.43
CA LYS A 37 18.12 4.38 6.08
C LYS A 37 17.39 4.30 7.43
N ASN A 38 17.13 5.43 8.09
CA ASN A 38 16.58 5.48 9.44
C ASN A 38 15.37 6.43 9.56
N LEU A 39 14.76 6.84 8.44
CA LEU A 39 13.65 7.80 8.46
C LEU A 39 12.43 7.29 9.24
N LEU A 40 12.23 5.98 9.31
CA LEU A 40 11.10 5.33 9.97
C LEU A 40 11.53 4.53 11.22
N ASN A 41 12.68 4.86 11.81
CA ASN A 41 13.09 4.23 13.06
C ASN A 41 12.04 4.45 14.16
N GLY A 42 11.68 3.38 14.87
CA GLY A 42 10.62 3.38 15.87
C GLY A 42 9.24 3.00 15.32
N TYR A 43 8.98 3.20 14.02
CA TYR A 43 7.69 2.89 13.40
C TYR A 43 7.56 1.41 13.04
N VAL A 44 6.32 0.91 13.06
CA VAL A 44 5.95 -0.47 12.79
C VAL A 44 4.90 -0.53 11.68
N LEU A 45 5.20 -1.26 10.60
CA LEU A 45 4.28 -1.60 9.54
C LEU A 45 3.71 -2.99 9.78
N SER A 46 2.39 -3.12 9.83
CA SER A 46 1.75 -4.42 9.77
C SER A 46 1.33 -4.81 8.36
N THR A 47 1.61 -6.05 7.95
CA THR A 47 1.22 -6.58 6.63
C THR A 47 0.11 -7.63 6.78
N LEU A 48 -1.09 -7.30 6.30
CA LEU A 48 -2.29 -8.15 6.32
C LEU A 48 -2.63 -8.63 4.90
N PHE A 49 -2.14 -9.80 4.52
CA PHE A 49 -2.36 -10.37 3.20
C PHE A 49 -3.29 -11.60 3.29
N PHE A 50 -4.56 -11.40 2.96
CA PHE A 50 -5.61 -12.42 3.01
C PHE A 50 -5.67 -13.28 1.74
N GLU A 51 -4.96 -12.87 0.69
CA GLU A 51 -4.74 -13.64 -0.54
C GLU A 51 -3.25 -13.71 -0.90
N PRO A 52 -2.79 -14.72 -1.66
CA PRO A 52 -1.40 -14.87 -2.02
C PRO A 52 -0.85 -13.68 -2.81
N SER A 53 0.21 -13.04 -2.31
CA SER A 53 0.95 -12.01 -3.05
C SER A 53 2.41 -11.90 -2.60
N THR A 54 3.33 -12.40 -3.42
CA THR A 54 4.77 -12.36 -3.11
C THR A 54 5.35 -10.99 -3.36
N ARG A 55 5.14 -10.43 -4.55
CA ARG A 55 5.78 -9.17 -4.97
C ARG A 55 5.34 -8.00 -4.10
N THR A 56 4.03 -7.82 -3.95
CA THR A 56 3.48 -6.68 -3.22
C THR A 56 3.85 -6.75 -1.74
N ARG A 57 3.72 -7.91 -1.10
CA ARG A 57 4.12 -8.07 0.31
C ARG A 57 5.60 -7.76 0.50
N LEU A 58 6.48 -8.44 -0.24
CA LEU A 58 7.93 -8.27 -0.05
C LEU A 58 8.41 -6.85 -0.41
N SER A 59 7.76 -6.16 -1.36
CA SER A 59 8.13 -4.78 -1.69
C SER A 59 7.81 -3.82 -0.55
N PHE A 60 6.64 -3.94 0.09
CA PHE A 60 6.29 -3.13 1.27
C PHE A 60 7.20 -3.42 2.46
N GLU A 61 7.44 -4.69 2.75
CA GLU A 61 8.32 -5.09 3.84
C GLU A 61 9.76 -4.61 3.60
N SER A 62 10.26 -4.73 2.37
CA SER A 62 11.56 -4.21 1.98
C SER A 62 11.63 -2.69 2.09
N ALA A 63 10.60 -1.96 1.66
CA ALA A 63 10.54 -0.51 1.77
C ALA A 63 10.62 -0.05 3.24
N MET A 64 9.84 -0.67 4.12
CA MET A 64 9.86 -0.34 5.55
C MET A 64 11.22 -0.64 6.19
N ASN A 65 11.76 -1.84 5.95
CA ASN A 65 13.06 -2.26 6.49
C ASN A 65 14.20 -1.37 5.99
N LYS A 66 14.19 -0.98 4.70
CA LYS A 66 15.21 -0.07 4.12
C LYS A 66 15.17 1.33 4.73
N LEU A 67 14.04 1.77 5.26
CA LEU A 67 13.86 3.04 5.94
C LEU A 67 14.09 2.94 7.46
N GLY A 68 14.46 1.75 7.97
CA GLY A 68 14.79 1.51 9.37
C GLY A 68 13.58 1.23 10.26
N GLY A 69 12.39 1.09 9.67
CA GLY A 69 11.19 0.67 10.38
C GLY A 69 11.16 -0.85 10.60
N ARG A 70 10.18 -1.29 11.38
CA ARG A 70 9.94 -2.72 11.65
C ARG A 70 8.69 -3.21 10.92
N VAL A 71 8.65 -4.51 10.66
CA VAL A 71 7.51 -5.17 10.02
C VAL A 71 6.95 -6.24 10.96
N ILE A 72 5.63 -6.26 11.11
CA ILE A 72 4.89 -7.37 11.71
C ILE A 72 4.01 -7.97 10.62
N SER A 73 4.22 -9.23 10.26
CA SER A 73 3.39 -9.89 9.24
C SER A 73 2.41 -10.84 9.93
N VAL A 74 1.11 -10.67 9.65
CA VAL A 74 0.11 -11.64 10.09
C VAL A 74 0.09 -12.75 9.05
N ALA A 75 0.60 -13.91 9.43
CA ALA A 75 0.62 -15.08 8.57
C ALA A 75 -0.82 -15.52 8.26
N GLN A 76 -1.06 -15.81 6.98
CA GLN A 76 -2.27 -16.28 6.30
C GLN A 76 -3.53 -16.57 7.15
N PRO A 77 -4.74 -16.24 6.66
CA PRO A 77 -6.02 -16.43 7.35
C PRO A 77 -6.21 -17.83 7.97
N LYS A 78 -5.69 -18.89 7.31
CA LYS A 78 -5.77 -20.28 7.78
C LYS A 78 -5.00 -20.57 9.08
N ALA A 79 -4.01 -19.75 9.44
CA ALA A 79 -3.20 -19.90 10.65
C ALA A 79 -3.52 -18.86 11.74
N SER A 80 -4.34 -17.84 11.41
CA SER A 80 -4.68 -16.71 12.30
C SER A 80 -6.05 -16.87 12.96
N SER A 81 -6.36 -16.05 13.95
CA SER A 81 -7.65 -15.97 14.65
C SER A 81 -8.88 -15.81 13.73
N VAL A 82 -8.69 -15.37 12.48
CA VAL A 82 -9.71 -15.37 11.42
C VAL A 82 -10.28 -16.78 11.19
N ALA A 83 -9.48 -17.84 11.35
CA ALA A 83 -9.93 -19.23 11.29
C ALA A 83 -10.90 -19.62 12.42
N LYS A 84 -11.01 -18.81 13.47
CA LYS A 84 -11.95 -18.98 14.60
C LYS A 84 -13.22 -18.13 14.47
N GLY A 85 -13.44 -17.47 13.33
CA GLY A 85 -14.65 -16.67 13.07
C GLY A 85 -14.56 -15.20 13.50
N GLU A 86 -13.35 -14.68 13.72
CA GLU A 86 -13.13 -13.25 13.96
C GLU A 86 -13.45 -12.42 12.71
N THR A 87 -14.11 -11.26 12.88
CA THR A 87 -14.46 -10.39 11.76
C THR A 87 -13.23 -9.61 11.26
N LEU A 88 -13.24 -9.15 10.00
CA LEU A 88 -12.16 -8.28 9.50
C LEU A 88 -11.97 -7.04 10.38
N ALA A 89 -13.07 -6.45 10.85
CA ALA A 89 -13.06 -5.27 11.72
C ALA A 89 -12.32 -5.54 13.05
N ASP A 90 -12.62 -6.67 13.70
CA ASP A 90 -11.96 -7.08 14.95
C ASP A 90 -10.47 -7.36 14.74
N THR A 91 -10.13 -8.04 13.63
CA THR A 91 -8.74 -8.31 13.26
C THR A 91 -7.95 -7.01 13.06
N VAL A 92 -8.46 -6.05 12.29
CA VAL A 92 -7.74 -4.79 12.04
C VAL A 92 -7.65 -3.92 13.30
N LYS A 93 -8.69 -3.90 14.15
CA LYS A 93 -8.64 -3.22 15.46
C LYS A 93 -7.58 -3.81 16.38
N THR A 94 -7.42 -5.12 16.37
CA THR A 94 -6.38 -5.80 17.14
C THR A 94 -5.00 -5.44 16.62
N VAL A 95 -4.80 -5.48 15.30
CA VAL A 95 -3.51 -5.18 14.66
C VAL A 95 -3.11 -3.72 14.85
N GLU A 96 -4.07 -2.81 14.87
CA GLU A 96 -3.87 -1.39 15.13
C GLU A 96 -3.11 -1.14 16.45
N GLN A 97 -3.36 -1.93 17.51
CA GLN A 97 -2.71 -1.74 18.80
C GLN A 97 -1.18 -1.98 18.78
N TYR A 98 -0.66 -2.59 17.71
CA TYR A 98 0.74 -2.96 17.57
C TYR A 98 1.46 -2.24 16.41
N SER A 99 0.75 -1.37 15.68
CA SER A 99 1.20 -0.87 14.38
C SER A 99 1.01 0.64 14.27
N ASP A 100 1.89 1.30 13.52
CA ASP A 100 1.73 2.71 13.16
C ASP A 100 1.07 2.90 11.79
N VAL A 101 1.10 1.85 10.96
CA VAL A 101 0.49 1.79 9.64
C VAL A 101 0.19 0.34 9.29
N ILE A 102 -0.92 0.11 8.57
CA ILE A 102 -1.29 -1.21 8.06
C ILE A 102 -1.28 -1.18 6.53
N VAL A 103 -0.60 -2.13 5.93
CA VAL A 103 -0.79 -2.49 4.51
C VAL A 103 -1.66 -3.72 4.46
N MET A 104 -2.71 -3.69 3.64
CA MET A 104 -3.64 -4.79 3.54
C MET A 104 -3.97 -5.14 2.10
N ARG A 105 -4.10 -6.45 1.85
CA ARG A 105 -4.59 -7.02 0.60
C ARG A 105 -5.66 -8.05 0.88
N HIS A 106 -6.83 -7.91 0.28
CA HIS A 106 -8.00 -8.75 0.57
C HIS A 106 -8.75 -9.13 -0.73
N PRO A 107 -9.28 -10.36 -0.87
CA PRO A 107 -10.00 -10.77 -2.08
C PRO A 107 -11.38 -10.09 -2.27
N ASN A 108 -11.87 -9.36 -1.27
CA ASN A 108 -13.20 -8.74 -1.29
C ASN A 108 -13.04 -7.25 -1.57
N GLU A 109 -13.78 -6.77 -2.56
CA GLU A 109 -13.84 -5.34 -2.90
C GLU A 109 -14.34 -4.53 -1.69
N GLY A 110 -13.74 -3.37 -1.45
CA GLY A 110 -14.11 -2.47 -0.36
C GLY A 110 -13.57 -2.87 1.02
N ALA A 111 -12.92 -4.04 1.17
CA ALA A 111 -12.34 -4.46 2.45
C ALA A 111 -11.30 -3.48 3.00
N ALA A 112 -10.50 -2.85 2.12
CA ALA A 112 -9.55 -1.83 2.52
C ALA A 112 -10.22 -0.55 3.03
N ARG A 113 -11.33 -0.14 2.41
CA ARG A 113 -12.15 0.99 2.90
C ARG A 113 -12.75 0.68 4.26
N LEU A 114 -13.35 -0.51 4.42
CA LEU A 114 -13.93 -0.93 5.69
C LEU A 114 -12.90 -0.88 6.83
N ALA A 115 -11.67 -1.34 6.60
CA ALA A 115 -10.64 -1.24 7.62
C ALA A 115 -10.27 0.21 7.95
N ALA A 116 -10.13 1.07 6.92
CA ALA A 116 -9.82 2.48 7.11
C ALA A 116 -10.91 3.22 7.90
N ASP A 117 -12.17 2.84 7.72
CA ASP A 117 -13.29 3.42 8.48
C ASP A 117 -13.34 2.94 9.95
N VAL A 118 -12.62 1.87 10.28
CA VAL A 118 -12.65 1.21 11.60
C VAL A 118 -11.43 1.57 12.45
N VAL A 119 -10.25 1.80 11.85
CA VAL A 119 -9.01 2.11 12.60
C VAL A 119 -8.65 3.60 12.54
N ASP A 120 -7.88 4.07 13.51
CA ASP A 120 -7.36 5.43 13.67
C ASP A 120 -5.93 5.61 13.11
N ILE A 121 -5.29 4.51 12.66
CA ILE A 121 -3.99 4.52 11.98
C ILE A 121 -4.14 4.35 10.46
N PRO A 122 -3.19 4.83 9.64
CA PRO A 122 -3.31 4.76 8.18
C PRO A 122 -3.39 3.34 7.63
N ILE A 123 -4.32 3.13 6.70
CA ILE A 123 -4.43 1.94 5.86
C ILE A 123 -3.89 2.22 4.45
N ILE A 124 -3.07 1.31 3.94
CA ILE A 124 -2.62 1.29 2.55
C ILE A 124 -3.22 0.07 1.86
N ASN A 125 -4.06 0.31 0.85
CA ASN A 125 -4.64 -0.71 0.01
C ASN A 125 -3.60 -1.28 -0.97
N ALA A 126 -3.25 -2.55 -0.77
CA ALA A 126 -2.36 -3.34 -1.61
C ALA A 126 -3.12 -4.29 -2.58
N GLY A 127 -4.42 -4.04 -2.77
CA GLY A 127 -5.33 -4.80 -3.62
C GLY A 127 -6.59 -5.21 -2.85
N ASP A 128 -7.77 -4.82 -3.34
CA ASP A 128 -9.06 -5.27 -2.82
C ASP A 128 -9.93 -5.92 -3.92
N GLY A 129 -9.75 -7.22 -4.13
CA GLY A 129 -10.43 -7.94 -5.22
C GLY A 129 -10.07 -7.40 -6.60
N ALA A 130 -11.07 -7.21 -7.47
CA ALA A 130 -10.92 -6.63 -8.80
C ALA A 130 -11.14 -5.09 -8.82
N ASN A 131 -11.11 -4.44 -7.65
CA ASN A 131 -11.52 -3.03 -7.52
C ASN A 131 -10.35 -2.05 -7.64
N GLN A 132 -9.46 -1.96 -6.65
CA GLN A 132 -8.39 -0.95 -6.62
C GLN A 132 -7.04 -1.55 -6.22
N HIS A 133 -5.97 -1.04 -6.85
CA HIS A 133 -4.60 -1.26 -6.43
C HIS A 133 -3.78 0.05 -6.56
N PRO A 134 -4.04 1.06 -5.70
CA PRO A 134 -3.56 2.43 -5.89
C PRO A 134 -2.03 2.54 -5.93
N THR A 135 -1.32 1.76 -5.11
CA THR A 135 0.15 1.78 -5.09
C THR A 135 0.80 1.16 -6.32
N GLN A 136 0.11 0.22 -7.00
CA GLN A 136 0.55 -0.30 -8.30
C GLN A 136 0.39 0.80 -9.36
N THR A 137 -0.75 1.50 -9.39
CA THR A 137 -0.95 2.65 -10.28
C THR A 137 0.11 3.73 -10.09
N LEU A 138 0.44 4.08 -8.84
CA LEU A 138 1.49 5.06 -8.55
C LEU A 138 2.88 4.60 -9.02
N LEU A 139 3.22 3.32 -8.85
CA LEU A 139 4.46 2.74 -9.35
C LEU A 139 4.51 2.75 -10.88
N ASP A 140 3.40 2.44 -11.55
CA ASP A 140 3.32 2.42 -13.01
C ASP A 140 3.47 3.83 -13.58
N LEU A 141 2.79 4.83 -13.00
CA LEU A 141 2.96 6.24 -13.36
C LEU A 141 4.39 6.72 -13.15
N TYR A 142 5.02 6.33 -12.04
CA TYR A 142 6.43 6.64 -11.79
C TYR A 142 7.34 6.05 -12.85
N THR A 143 7.09 4.79 -13.22
CA THR A 143 7.86 4.08 -14.25
C THR A 143 7.70 4.75 -15.61
N ILE A 144 6.47 5.08 -16.02
CA ILE A 144 6.20 5.83 -17.26
C ILE A 144 6.93 7.17 -17.25
N ASN A 145 6.81 7.94 -16.17
CA ASN A 145 7.47 9.24 -16.08
C ASN A 145 9.00 9.12 -16.17
N LYS A 146 9.59 8.09 -15.56
CA LYS A 146 11.03 7.86 -15.59
C LYS A 146 11.54 7.42 -16.96
N GLU A 147 10.85 6.49 -17.61
CA GLU A 147 11.28 5.90 -18.88
C GLU A 147 10.91 6.78 -20.09
N CYS A 148 9.78 7.50 -20.03
CA CYS A 148 9.29 8.35 -21.11
C CYS A 148 9.56 9.85 -20.90
N GLY A 149 10.03 10.25 -19.71
CA GLY A 149 10.31 11.65 -19.33
C GLY A 149 9.08 12.52 -19.11
N LYS A 150 7.87 11.99 -19.34
CA LYS A 150 6.58 12.65 -19.15
C LYS A 150 5.46 11.62 -19.03
N ILE A 151 4.31 12.06 -18.53
CA ILE A 151 3.06 11.27 -18.53
C ILE A 151 2.07 11.86 -19.55
N ASP A 152 1.98 13.19 -19.62
CA ASP A 152 0.99 13.88 -20.46
C ASP A 152 1.26 13.68 -21.96
N GLY A 153 0.17 13.45 -22.71
CA GLY A 153 0.18 13.33 -24.17
C GLY A 153 0.75 12.02 -24.71
N LEU A 154 0.86 10.98 -23.88
CA LEU A 154 1.22 9.63 -24.30
C LEU A 154 0.00 8.82 -24.75
N SER A 155 0.19 7.97 -25.76
CA SER A 155 -0.77 6.93 -26.13
C SER A 155 -0.39 5.63 -25.41
N ILE A 156 -1.27 5.14 -24.54
CA ILE A 156 -1.07 3.91 -23.76
C ILE A 156 -1.99 2.82 -24.29
N ALA A 157 -1.43 1.65 -24.59
CA ALA A 157 -2.19 0.44 -24.90
C ALA A 157 -2.22 -0.48 -23.68
N MET A 158 -3.42 -0.82 -23.20
CA MET A 158 -3.61 -1.84 -22.16
C MET A 158 -4.00 -3.15 -22.84
N MET A 159 -3.27 -4.23 -22.56
CA MET A 159 -3.50 -5.55 -23.17
C MET A 159 -3.47 -6.65 -22.10
N GLY A 160 -4.34 -7.66 -22.26
CA GLY A 160 -4.47 -8.78 -21.33
C GLY A 160 -5.91 -8.96 -20.87
N ASP A 161 -6.08 -9.42 -19.62
CA ASP A 161 -7.40 -9.54 -19.00
C ASP A 161 -7.83 -8.18 -18.43
N LEU A 162 -8.60 -7.43 -19.22
CA LEU A 162 -9.11 -6.11 -18.83
C LEU A 162 -10.35 -6.20 -17.93
N LYS A 163 -10.91 -7.41 -17.72
CA LYS A 163 -12.12 -7.62 -16.94
C LYS A 163 -11.80 -7.81 -15.45
N TYR A 164 -10.69 -8.48 -15.15
CA TYR A 164 -10.27 -8.79 -13.78
C TYR A 164 -8.89 -8.23 -13.40
N GLY A 165 -8.30 -7.40 -14.27
CA GLY A 165 -6.97 -6.81 -14.10
C GLY A 165 -6.92 -5.60 -13.18
#